data_AF-A0A7K8J4T1-F1
#
_entry.id   AF-A0A7K8J4T1-F1
#
_cell.length_a   1.000
_cell.length_b   1.000
_cell.length_c   1.000
_cell.angle_alpha   90.00
_cell.angle_beta   90.00
_cell.angle_gamma   90.00
#
_symmetry.space_group_name_H-M   'P 1'
#
loop_
_entity.id
_entity.type
_entity.pdbx_description
1 polymer ?
#
loop_
_entity_poly.entity_id
_entity_poly.type
_entity_poly.pdbx_seq_one_letter_code
_entity_poly.pdbx_strand_id
1 'polypeptide(L)'
;SSDLEDLCFHINAKISSIKKCILLRNIGKQDQQWAALHKIGNEVILIHELLNQMETEVKQQEKLKDLLKEIQKTAERDQKEAQHLLEHIPPYLPKPTQSCITVPTGKQEEQTKAVQPECAKKPAKDVKLIKEAALLTTEEFESVPAYMKGRLTYDQINAVVQEMNKAMVAKYKILYQPLKSMSVPVRNLYDRFMEEETKDTRGLFFIVEADIKEFTQLKLDKRFHSILNILRHCQRVREVRGSGLVRYVIC
;
A
#
# COMPACT_ATOMS: atom_id res chain seq x y z
N SER A 1 -38.33 -20.92 55.03
CA SER A 1 -37.10 -21.71 55.21
C SER A 1 -36.93 -22.03 56.69
N SER A 2 -37.52 -23.05 57.33
CA SER A 2 -38.07 -24.36 56.90
C SER A 2 -37.05 -25.32 56.28
N ASP A 3 -36.71 -26.37 57.04
CA ASP A 3 -35.68 -27.38 56.72
C ASP A 3 -35.96 -28.14 55.41
N LEU A 4 -37.23 -28.18 54.98
CA LEU A 4 -37.65 -28.73 53.70
C LEU A 4 -37.05 -27.97 52.51
N GLU A 5 -36.84 -26.65 52.62
CA GLU A 5 -36.21 -25.85 51.58
C GLU A 5 -34.70 -26.14 51.49
N ASP A 6 -34.03 -26.25 52.63
CA ASP A 6 -32.60 -26.62 52.70
C ASP A 6 -32.37 -28.06 52.22
N LEU A 7 -33.26 -28.99 52.56
CA LEU A 7 -33.25 -30.36 52.04
C LEU A 7 -33.46 -30.37 50.52
N CYS A 8 -34.41 -29.60 50.01
CA CYS A 8 -34.62 -29.43 48.57
C CYS A 8 -33.40 -28.79 47.88
N PHE A 9 -32.74 -27.81 48.49
CA PHE A 9 -31.51 -27.23 47.97
C PHE A 9 -30.38 -28.27 47.93
N HIS A 10 -30.18 -29.04 49.01
CA HIS A 10 -29.16 -30.08 49.09
C HIS A 10 -29.38 -31.22 48.07
N ILE A 11 -30.64 -31.65 47.89
CA ILE A 11 -31.03 -32.62 46.86
C ILE A 11 -30.77 -32.07 45.46
N ASN A 12 -31.19 -30.82 45.18
CA ASN A 12 -30.95 -30.18 43.87
C ASN A 12 -29.46 -29.95 43.60
N ALA A 13 -28.65 -29.67 44.63
CA ALA A 13 -27.19 -29.58 44.51
C ALA A 13 -26.56 -30.95 44.17
N LYS A 14 -27.00 -32.05 44.83
CA LYS A 14 -26.56 -33.41 44.46
C LYS A 14 -27.00 -33.81 43.05
N ILE A 15 -28.25 -33.54 42.66
CA ILE A 15 -28.75 -33.78 41.30
C ILE A 15 -27.93 -32.99 40.26
N SER A 16 -27.60 -31.73 40.56
CA SER A 16 -26.79 -30.88 39.68
C SER A 16 -25.35 -31.38 39.55
N SER A 17 -24.75 -31.86 40.65
CA SER A 17 -23.44 -32.52 40.64
C SER A 17 -23.45 -33.81 39.82
N ILE A 18 -24.47 -34.66 39.98
CA ILE A 18 -24.63 -35.90 39.19
C ILE A 18 -24.79 -35.57 37.69
N LYS A 19 -25.59 -34.55 37.34
CA LYS A 19 -25.73 -34.05 35.96
C LYS A 19 -24.37 -33.60 35.38
N LYS A 20 -23.56 -32.83 36.13
CA LYS A 20 -22.20 -32.44 35.73
C LYS A 20 -21.29 -33.66 35.51
N CYS A 21 -21.28 -34.63 36.41
CA CYS A 21 -20.49 -35.85 36.28
C CYS A 21 -20.90 -36.69 35.05
N ILE A 22 -22.20 -36.78 34.74
CA ILE A 22 -22.69 -37.47 33.54
C ILE A 22 -22.24 -36.73 32.27
N LEU A 23 -22.33 -35.40 32.23
CA LEU A 23 -21.88 -34.60 31.09
C LEU A 23 -20.37 -34.77 30.84
N LEU A 24 -19.53 -34.64 31.87
CA LEU A 24 -18.09 -34.84 31.77
C LEU A 24 -17.74 -36.26 31.26
N ARG A 25 -18.42 -37.29 31.79
CA ARG A 25 -18.25 -38.69 31.36
C ARG A 25 -18.71 -38.92 29.93
N ASN A 26 -19.70 -38.16 29.43
CA ASN A 26 -20.18 -38.29 28.06
C ASN A 26 -19.25 -37.57 27.06
N ILE A 27 -18.72 -36.40 27.42
CA ILE A 27 -17.71 -35.67 26.62
C ILE A 27 -16.47 -36.54 26.38
N GLY A 28 -15.99 -37.24 27.42
CA GLY A 28 -14.89 -38.20 27.32
C GLY A 28 -15.25 -39.59 26.74
N LYS A 29 -16.44 -39.75 26.15
CA LYS A 29 -16.92 -41.01 25.53
C LYS A 29 -17.56 -40.85 24.16
N GLN A 30 -17.91 -39.64 23.73
CA GLN A 30 -18.39 -39.37 22.39
C GLN A 30 -17.27 -38.71 21.58
N ASP A 31 -16.65 -39.46 20.68
CA ASP A 31 -15.51 -39.02 19.87
C ASP A 31 -15.77 -37.68 19.17
N GLN A 32 -17.00 -37.43 18.70
CA GLN A 32 -17.37 -36.18 18.05
C GLN A 32 -17.38 -34.97 19.01
N GLN A 33 -17.74 -35.15 20.29
CA GLN A 33 -17.67 -34.09 21.29
C GLN A 33 -16.22 -33.86 21.75
N TRP A 34 -15.45 -34.94 21.94
CA TRP A 34 -14.03 -34.86 22.27
C TRP A 34 -13.21 -34.20 21.17
N ALA A 35 -13.45 -34.56 19.90
CA ALA A 35 -12.79 -33.96 18.74
C ALA A 35 -13.14 -32.46 18.59
N ALA A 36 -14.39 -32.06 18.88
CA ALA A 36 -14.76 -30.64 18.90
C ALA A 36 -14.02 -29.87 20.02
N LEU A 37 -13.90 -30.44 21.22
CA LEU A 37 -13.14 -29.85 22.32
C LEU A 37 -11.64 -29.75 22.01
N HIS A 38 -11.05 -30.78 21.39
CA HIS A 38 -9.65 -30.78 20.97
C HIS A 38 -9.39 -29.76 19.84
N LYS A 39 -10.34 -29.59 18.91
CA LYS A 39 -10.27 -28.56 17.87
C LYS A 39 -10.28 -27.15 18.47
N ILE A 40 -11.16 -26.89 19.45
CA ILE A 40 -11.19 -25.62 20.19
C ILE A 40 -9.88 -25.41 20.97
N GLY A 41 -9.34 -26.45 21.61
CA GLY A 41 -8.04 -26.38 22.29
C GLY A 41 -6.89 -25.99 21.35
N ASN A 42 -6.82 -26.61 20.16
CA ASN A 42 -5.84 -26.27 19.14
C ASN A 42 -6.03 -24.84 18.62
N GLU A 43 -7.27 -24.41 18.39
CA GLU A 43 -7.59 -23.04 17.95
C GLU A 43 -7.16 -21.99 18.99
N VAL A 44 -7.35 -22.26 20.29
CA VAL A 44 -6.88 -21.39 21.37
C VAL A 44 -5.35 -21.31 21.41
N ILE A 45 -4.63 -22.41 21.19
CA ILE A 45 -3.16 -22.42 21.10
C ILE A 45 -2.68 -21.59 19.90
N LEU A 46 -3.26 -21.80 18.71
CA LEU A 46 -2.94 -21.03 17.50
C LEU A 46 -3.24 -19.54 17.66
N ILE A 47 -4.34 -19.18 18.34
CA ILE A 47 -4.64 -17.77 18.68
C ILE A 47 -3.58 -17.19 19.63
N HIS A 48 -3.13 -17.95 20.64
CA HIS A 48 -2.08 -17.48 21.54
C HIS A 48 -0.74 -17.28 20.83
N GLU A 49 -0.34 -18.20 19.95
CA GLU A 49 0.87 -18.08 19.12
C GLU A 49 0.79 -16.86 18.19
N LEU A 50 -0.36 -16.63 17.54
CA LEU A 50 -0.58 -15.47 16.67
C LEU A 50 -0.58 -14.14 17.44
N LEU A 51 -1.13 -14.11 18.66
CA LEU A 51 -1.08 -12.93 19.53
C LEU A 51 0.36 -12.62 19.98
N ASN A 52 1.15 -13.63 20.33
CA ASN A 52 2.56 -13.46 20.67
C ASN A 52 3.37 -12.92 19.47
N GLN A 53 3.13 -13.45 18.26
CA GLN A 53 3.74 -12.94 17.03
C GLN A 53 3.37 -11.46 16.80
N MET A 54 2.08 -11.11 16.89
CA MET A 54 1.60 -9.74 16.77
C MET A 54 2.23 -8.80 17.81
N GLU A 55 2.41 -9.23 19.06
CA GLU A 55 3.08 -8.45 20.09
C GLU A 55 4.56 -8.20 19.76
N THR A 56 5.27 -9.21 19.23
CA THR A 56 6.68 -9.04 18.79
C THR A 56 6.81 -8.12 17.56
N GLU A 57 5.84 -8.14 16.66
CA GLU A 57 5.79 -7.26 15.48
C GLU A 57 5.54 -5.80 15.89
N VAL A 58 4.54 -5.54 16.75
CA VAL A 58 4.28 -4.18 17.29
C VAL A 58 5.51 -3.62 18.01
N LYS A 59 6.22 -4.44 18.80
CA LYS A 59 7.48 -4.06 19.47
C LYS A 59 8.64 -3.76 18.50
N GLN A 60 8.63 -4.32 17.29
CA GLN A 60 9.61 -3.98 16.24
C GLN A 60 9.23 -2.67 15.53
N GLN A 61 7.95 -2.51 15.19
CA GLN A 61 7.43 -1.29 14.55
C GLN A 61 7.61 -0.05 15.45
N GLU A 62 7.45 -0.19 16.77
CA GLU A 62 7.72 0.88 17.73
C GLU A 62 9.20 1.32 17.73
N LYS A 63 10.14 0.37 17.75
CA LYS A 63 11.58 0.67 17.66
C LYS A 63 11.95 1.34 16.33
N LEU A 64 11.36 0.88 15.23
CA LEU A 64 11.58 1.46 13.90
C LEU A 64 11.04 2.89 13.81
N LYS A 65 9.83 3.14 14.33
CA LYS A 65 9.21 4.46 14.46
C LYS A 65 10.13 5.44 15.22
N ASP A 66 10.72 5.01 16.32
CA ASP A 66 11.57 5.90 17.13
C ASP A 66 12.95 6.12 16.50
N LEU A 67 13.54 5.12 15.83
CA LEU A 67 14.72 5.31 14.98
C LEU A 67 14.46 6.32 13.85
N LEU A 68 13.31 6.23 13.18
CA LEU A 68 12.91 7.17 12.12
C LEU A 68 12.78 8.61 12.63
N LYS A 69 12.29 8.82 13.87
CA LYS A 69 12.25 10.15 14.49
C LYS A 69 13.65 10.73 14.74
N GLU A 70 14.61 9.92 15.20
CA GLU A 70 15.98 10.41 15.39
C GLU A 70 16.66 10.72 14.05
N ILE A 71 16.42 9.90 13.00
CA ILE A 71 16.88 10.19 11.63
C ILE A 71 16.26 11.49 11.10
N GLN A 72 14.97 11.72 11.34
CA GLN A 72 14.31 12.99 10.99
C GLN A 72 14.95 14.17 11.74
N LYS A 73 15.21 14.05 13.06
CA LYS A 73 15.87 15.11 13.86
C LYS A 73 17.33 15.37 13.47
N THR A 74 18.06 14.40 12.92
CA THR A 74 19.36 14.66 12.28
C THR A 74 19.17 15.44 10.98
N ALA A 75 18.39 14.93 10.04
CA ALA A 75 18.18 15.59 8.74
C ALA A 75 17.63 17.02 8.88
N GLU A 76 16.73 17.26 9.84
CA GLU A 76 16.21 18.60 10.17
C GLU A 76 17.22 19.56 10.80
N ARG A 77 18.32 19.06 11.39
CA ARG A 77 19.44 19.90 11.85
C ARG A 77 20.40 20.16 10.70
N ASP A 78 20.78 19.11 9.98
CA ASP A 78 21.70 19.17 8.85
C ASP A 78 21.16 20.10 7.75
N GLN A 79 19.83 20.10 7.51
CA GLN A 79 19.15 21.05 6.62
C GLN A 79 19.26 22.50 7.11
N LYS A 80 19.08 22.75 8.41
CA LYS A 80 19.15 24.11 9.00
C LYS A 80 20.58 24.63 9.00
N GLU A 81 21.57 23.76 9.22
CA GLU A 81 22.99 24.10 9.11
C GLU A 81 23.36 24.41 7.65
N ALA A 82 22.92 23.60 6.68
CA ALA A 82 23.11 23.88 5.26
C ALA A 82 22.45 25.20 4.82
N GLN A 83 21.24 25.51 5.31
CA GLN A 83 20.58 26.81 5.06
C GLN A 83 21.39 27.97 5.66
N HIS A 84 21.81 27.87 6.93
CA HIS A 84 22.63 28.88 7.57
C HIS A 84 23.96 29.12 6.84
N LEU A 85 24.62 28.05 6.35
CA LEU A 85 25.84 28.14 5.55
C LEU A 85 25.62 28.79 4.18
N LEU A 86 24.47 28.58 3.55
CA LEU A 86 24.08 29.24 2.29
C LEU A 86 23.78 30.74 2.49
N GLU A 87 23.22 31.12 3.63
CA GLU A 87 22.93 32.52 3.98
C GLU A 87 24.20 33.30 4.36
N HIS A 88 25.21 32.64 4.96
CA HIS A 88 26.43 33.26 5.49
C HIS A 88 27.69 33.00 4.64
N ILE A 89 27.55 32.77 3.33
CA ILE A 89 28.70 32.58 2.42
C ILE A 89 29.61 33.82 2.43
N PRO A 90 30.90 33.70 2.79
CA PRO A 90 31.83 34.84 2.76
C PRO A 90 32.01 35.42 1.34
N PRO A 91 32.09 36.75 1.19
CA PRO A 91 32.02 37.42 -0.12
C PRO A 91 33.22 37.18 -1.06
N TYR A 92 34.24 36.46 -0.59
CA TYR A 92 35.42 36.05 -1.37
C TYR A 92 35.33 34.63 -1.95
N LEU A 93 34.27 33.86 -1.65
CA LEU A 93 34.03 32.56 -2.26
C LEU A 93 33.25 32.67 -3.59
N PRO A 94 33.48 31.77 -4.57
CA PRO A 94 32.66 31.71 -5.77
C PRO A 94 31.19 31.45 -5.42
N LYS A 95 30.29 32.33 -5.85
CA LYS A 95 28.85 32.15 -5.66
C LYS A 95 28.37 30.93 -6.46
N PRO A 96 27.61 29.98 -5.87
CA PRO A 96 27.10 28.83 -6.59
C PRO A 96 26.25 29.25 -7.81
N THR A 97 26.63 28.80 -8.99
CA THR A 97 25.83 28.97 -10.21
C THR A 97 24.54 28.15 -10.08
N GLN A 98 23.40 28.72 -10.46
CA GLN A 98 22.08 28.09 -10.34
C GLN A 98 21.91 26.94 -11.34
N SER A 99 22.50 25.78 -11.04
CA SER A 99 22.46 24.57 -11.88
C SER A 99 22.06 23.30 -11.10
N CYS A 100 21.41 23.47 -9.95
CA CYS A 100 20.75 22.41 -9.19
C CYS A 100 19.57 23.01 -8.40
N ILE A 101 18.59 22.17 -8.02
CA ILE A 101 17.32 22.53 -7.37
C ILE A 101 16.35 23.32 -8.29
N THR A 102 15.67 22.62 -9.21
CA THR A 102 14.37 23.08 -9.75
C THR A 102 13.23 22.57 -8.87
N VAL A 103 12.87 23.33 -7.84
CA VAL A 103 11.59 23.18 -7.11
C VAL A 103 10.74 24.44 -7.38
N PRO A 104 9.77 24.39 -8.30
CA PRO A 104 9.08 25.60 -8.77
C PRO A 104 7.91 25.99 -7.85
N THR A 105 8.17 26.86 -6.87
CA THR A 105 7.14 27.56 -6.08
C THR A 105 7.34 29.07 -6.20
N GLY A 106 6.52 29.73 -7.03
CA GLY A 106 6.57 31.18 -7.20
C GLY A 106 5.74 31.72 -8.35
N LYS A 107 4.55 32.25 -8.03
CA LYS A 107 4.02 33.48 -8.67
C LYS A 107 4.40 34.63 -7.69
N GLN A 108 4.55 35.91 -8.02
CA GLN A 108 3.83 36.89 -8.84
C GLN A 108 4.88 37.97 -9.26
N GLU A 109 4.68 39.05 -10.03
CA GLU A 109 3.57 39.74 -10.72
C GLU A 109 4.21 40.65 -11.82
N GLU A 110 3.59 41.52 -12.62
CA GLU A 110 2.23 42.07 -12.81
C GLU A 110 2.12 42.35 -14.35
N GLN A 111 1.01 42.65 -15.04
CA GLN A 111 -0.33 43.20 -14.78
C GLN A 111 -1.21 42.81 -16.01
N THR A 112 -2.48 43.15 -16.30
CA THR A 112 -3.56 44.00 -15.74
C THR A 112 -4.93 43.43 -16.21
N LYS A 113 -6.04 44.08 -15.80
CA LYS A 113 -7.39 44.09 -16.43
C LYS A 113 -8.26 42.83 -16.31
N ALA A 114 -8.86 42.75 -15.12
CA ALA A 114 -10.30 42.90 -14.89
C ALA A 114 -11.22 41.67 -14.78
N VAL A 115 -12.24 41.85 -13.93
CA VAL A 115 -13.43 41.02 -13.65
C VAL A 115 -13.21 39.78 -12.76
N GLN A 116 -13.56 39.92 -11.47
CA GLN A 116 -14.06 38.83 -10.63
C GLN A 116 -15.59 38.71 -10.82
N PRO A 117 -16.24 37.60 -10.38
CA PRO A 117 -16.72 37.55 -9.00
C PRO A 117 -16.25 36.31 -8.21
N GLU A 118 -16.53 36.31 -6.91
CA GLU A 118 -16.17 35.28 -5.93
C GLU A 118 -16.86 33.92 -6.15
N CYS A 119 -16.22 32.85 -5.68
CA CYS A 119 -16.94 31.83 -4.91
C CYS A 119 -16.04 31.24 -3.80
N ALA A 120 -16.63 30.82 -2.68
CA ALA A 120 -15.92 30.69 -1.42
C ALA A 120 -15.54 29.23 -1.02
N LYS A 121 -14.40 29.14 -0.32
CA LYS A 121 -14.05 28.19 0.77
C LYS A 121 -14.76 26.81 0.79
N LYS A 122 -13.99 25.74 0.54
CA LYS A 122 -14.07 24.48 1.31
C LYS A 122 -12.76 23.65 1.16
N PRO A 123 -12.47 22.73 2.11
CA PRO A 123 -11.10 22.30 2.40
C PRO A 123 -10.55 21.27 1.42
N ALA A 124 -9.23 21.08 1.48
CA ALA A 124 -8.55 19.97 0.83
C ALA A 124 -9.17 18.62 1.24
N LYS A 125 -9.43 17.76 0.25
CA LYS A 125 -9.68 16.34 0.48
C LYS A 125 -8.34 15.63 0.56
N ASP A 126 -8.26 14.58 1.38
CA ASP A 126 -7.09 13.71 1.43
C ASP A 126 -6.76 13.18 0.03
N VAL A 127 -5.64 13.64 -0.52
CA VAL A 127 -5.08 13.09 -1.76
C VAL A 127 -4.46 11.75 -1.39
N LYS A 128 -5.28 10.69 -1.47
CA LYS A 128 -4.82 9.30 -1.34
C LYS A 128 -3.65 9.09 -2.31
N LEU A 129 -2.45 8.94 -1.76
CA LEU A 129 -1.23 8.80 -2.54
C LEU A 129 -1.33 7.56 -3.42
N ILE A 130 -1.26 7.76 -4.73
CA ILE A 130 -1.22 6.69 -5.72
C ILE A 130 0.22 6.18 -5.72
N LYS A 131 0.42 4.86 -5.62
CA LYS A 131 1.77 4.29 -5.67
C LYS A 131 2.28 4.29 -7.11
N GLU A 132 3.36 5.00 -7.33
CA GLU A 132 4.10 5.07 -8.59
C GLU A 132 5.38 4.22 -8.50
N ALA A 133 5.84 3.66 -9.62
CA ALA A 133 7.10 2.95 -9.69
C ALA A 133 8.25 3.97 -9.73
N ALA A 134 9.22 3.82 -8.84
CA ALA A 134 10.44 4.61 -8.89
C ALA A 134 11.17 4.35 -10.22
N LEU A 135 11.68 5.42 -10.84
CA LEU A 135 12.59 5.30 -11.99
C LEU A 135 13.80 4.44 -11.61
N LEU A 136 14.44 3.82 -12.60
CA LEU A 136 15.75 3.20 -12.40
C LEU A 136 16.82 4.30 -12.29
N THR A 137 17.79 4.12 -11.40
CA THR A 137 19.01 4.94 -11.40
C THR A 137 20.02 4.44 -12.44
N THR A 138 21.05 5.25 -12.70
CA THR A 138 22.17 4.88 -13.58
C THR A 138 22.88 3.62 -13.11
N GLU A 139 23.10 3.48 -11.80
CA GLU A 139 23.81 2.36 -11.17
C GLU A 139 22.97 1.08 -11.24
N GLU A 140 21.65 1.19 -10.99
CA GLU A 140 20.72 0.09 -11.18
C GLU A 140 20.70 -0.39 -12.63
N PHE A 141 20.62 0.53 -13.60
CA PHE A 141 20.67 0.18 -15.02
C PHE A 141 22.01 -0.47 -15.42
N GLU A 142 23.14 -0.01 -14.89
CA GLU A 142 24.44 -0.64 -15.12
C GLU A 142 24.50 -2.06 -14.54
N SER A 143 23.90 -2.30 -13.37
CA SER A 143 23.83 -3.63 -12.74
C SER A 143 23.05 -4.69 -13.54
N VAL A 144 22.07 -4.28 -14.36
CA VAL A 144 21.24 -5.21 -15.15
C VAL A 144 22.11 -6.05 -16.09
N PRO A 145 21.99 -7.40 -16.12
CA PRO A 145 22.79 -8.24 -17.01
C PRO A 145 22.67 -7.85 -18.50
N ALA A 146 23.79 -7.86 -19.22
CA ALA A 146 23.85 -7.42 -20.61
C ALA A 146 22.89 -8.17 -21.55
N TYR A 147 22.64 -9.46 -21.30
CA TYR A 147 21.67 -10.26 -22.06
C TYR A 147 20.21 -9.83 -21.86
N MET A 148 19.89 -9.15 -20.75
CA MET A 148 18.57 -8.55 -20.51
C MET A 148 18.47 -7.15 -21.13
N LYS A 149 19.54 -6.34 -21.02
CA LYS A 149 19.61 -4.99 -21.63
C LYS A 149 19.51 -5.05 -23.16
N GLY A 150 20.24 -5.95 -23.81
CA GLY A 150 20.25 -6.11 -25.26
C GLY A 150 20.69 -4.85 -26.00
N ARG A 151 19.74 -4.07 -26.52
CA ARG A 151 19.95 -2.76 -27.18
C ARG A 151 19.10 -1.63 -26.58
N LEU A 152 18.54 -1.83 -25.38
CA LEU A 152 17.75 -0.83 -24.67
C LEU A 152 18.66 0.17 -23.97
N THR A 153 18.37 1.47 -24.10
CA THR A 153 19.04 2.52 -23.32
C THR A 153 18.26 2.83 -22.03
N TYR A 154 18.95 3.44 -21.07
CA TYR A 154 18.41 3.94 -19.81
C TYR A 154 17.11 4.75 -20.01
N ASP A 155 17.14 5.74 -20.90
CA ASP A 155 16.01 6.65 -21.16
C ASP A 155 14.79 5.91 -21.70
N GLN A 156 15.01 4.87 -22.52
CA GLN A 156 13.93 4.08 -23.11
C GLN A 156 13.21 3.21 -22.08
N ILE A 157 13.92 2.77 -21.03
CA ILE A 157 13.32 2.02 -19.92
C ILE A 157 12.57 3.00 -19.01
N ASN A 158 13.20 4.11 -18.61
CA ASN A 158 12.57 5.09 -17.75
C ASN A 158 11.37 5.81 -18.40
N ALA A 159 11.36 6.02 -19.71
CA ALA A 159 10.18 6.51 -20.43
C ALA A 159 8.99 5.53 -20.37
N VAL A 160 9.25 4.21 -20.35
CA VAL A 160 8.19 3.20 -20.11
C VAL A 160 7.70 3.24 -18.67
N VAL A 161 8.58 3.41 -17.68
CA VAL A 161 8.16 3.62 -16.28
C VAL A 161 7.28 4.85 -16.14
N GLN A 162 7.63 5.97 -16.80
CA GLN A 162 6.83 7.20 -16.81
C GLN A 162 5.44 7.00 -17.41
N GLU A 163 5.32 6.36 -18.58
CA GLU A 163 3.99 6.08 -19.17
C GLU A 163 3.20 5.05 -18.32
N MET A 164 3.85 4.08 -17.67
CA MET A 164 3.18 3.19 -16.71
C MET A 164 2.66 3.94 -15.47
N ASN A 165 3.45 4.84 -14.89
CA ASN A 165 3.01 5.69 -13.77
C ASN A 165 1.86 6.62 -14.18
N LYS A 166 1.88 7.17 -15.39
CA LYS A 166 0.79 7.97 -15.97
C LYS A 166 -0.50 7.15 -16.11
N ALA A 167 -0.42 5.89 -16.57
CA ALA A 167 -1.59 4.99 -16.62
C ALA A 167 -2.14 4.67 -15.22
N MET A 168 -1.25 4.44 -14.24
CA MET A 168 -1.59 4.24 -12.83
C MET A 168 -2.30 5.47 -12.24
N VAL A 169 -1.72 6.66 -12.41
CA VAL A 169 -2.31 7.92 -11.93
C VAL A 169 -3.68 8.16 -12.57
N ALA A 170 -3.85 7.88 -13.86
CA ALA A 170 -5.16 7.96 -14.53
C ALA A 170 -6.19 6.97 -13.95
N LYS A 171 -5.84 5.67 -13.84
CA LYS A 171 -6.70 4.61 -13.29
C LYS A 171 -7.14 4.92 -11.86
N TYR A 172 -6.20 5.20 -10.97
CA TYR A 172 -6.51 5.39 -9.55
C TYR A 172 -7.15 6.76 -9.26
N LYS A 173 -6.91 7.79 -10.09
CA LYS A 173 -7.69 9.05 -10.06
C LYS A 173 -9.17 8.83 -10.40
N ILE A 174 -9.50 7.93 -11.33
CA ILE A 174 -10.88 7.52 -11.60
C ILE A 174 -11.44 6.72 -10.40
N LEU A 175 -10.70 5.74 -9.88
CA LEU A 175 -11.14 4.95 -8.72
C LEU A 175 -11.42 5.78 -7.45
N TYR A 176 -10.72 6.90 -7.26
CA TYR A 176 -10.92 7.81 -6.12
C TYR A 176 -11.91 8.96 -6.41
N GLN A 177 -12.39 9.11 -7.66
CA GLN A 177 -13.42 10.09 -7.99
C GLN A 177 -14.80 9.64 -7.45
N PRO A 178 -15.64 10.55 -6.92
CA PRO A 178 -16.99 10.19 -6.52
C PRO A 178 -17.84 9.75 -7.72
N LEU A 179 -18.47 8.57 -7.66
CA LEU A 179 -19.34 8.01 -8.70
C LEU A 179 -20.38 8.99 -9.25
N LYS A 180 -20.90 9.88 -8.39
CA LYS A 180 -21.90 10.91 -8.72
C LYS A 180 -21.39 12.01 -9.65
N SER A 181 -20.08 12.18 -9.85
CA SER A 181 -19.48 13.16 -10.77
C SER A 181 -18.83 12.52 -12.00
N MET A 182 -18.98 11.22 -12.22
CA MET A 182 -18.48 10.53 -13.41
C MET A 182 -19.45 10.65 -14.58
N SER A 183 -18.92 10.85 -15.79
CA SER A 183 -19.64 10.63 -17.05
C SER A 183 -19.76 9.14 -17.37
N VAL A 184 -20.64 8.76 -18.31
CA VAL A 184 -20.87 7.35 -18.67
C VAL A 184 -19.59 6.61 -19.09
N PRO A 185 -18.70 7.15 -19.96
CA PRO A 185 -17.46 6.44 -20.31
C PRO A 185 -16.52 6.21 -19.12
N VAL A 186 -16.43 7.19 -18.21
CA VAL A 186 -15.61 7.09 -16.99
C VAL A 186 -16.20 6.06 -16.02
N ARG A 187 -17.53 5.92 -15.97
CA ARG A 187 -18.18 4.86 -15.18
C ARG A 187 -17.94 3.48 -15.78
N ASN A 188 -18.06 3.31 -17.09
CA ASN A 188 -17.73 2.04 -17.76
C ASN A 188 -16.28 1.60 -17.48
N LEU A 189 -15.34 2.55 -17.40
CA LEU A 189 -13.95 2.28 -16.98
C LEU A 189 -13.87 1.90 -15.50
N TYR A 190 -14.58 2.60 -14.61
CA TYR A 190 -14.64 2.25 -13.17
C TYR A 190 -15.19 0.83 -12.96
N ASP A 191 -16.29 0.48 -13.63
CA ASP A 191 -16.93 -0.82 -13.50
C ASP A 191 -15.98 -1.93 -13.99
N ARG A 192 -15.28 -1.73 -15.13
CA ARG A 192 -14.19 -2.61 -15.58
C ARG A 192 -13.08 -2.76 -14.52
N PHE A 193 -12.65 -1.67 -13.89
CA PHE A 193 -11.60 -1.75 -12.86
C PHE A 193 -12.03 -2.58 -11.63
N MET A 194 -13.33 -2.59 -11.30
CA MET A 194 -13.87 -3.42 -10.22
C MET A 194 -13.94 -4.90 -10.62
N GLU A 195 -14.36 -5.21 -11.85
CA GLU A 195 -14.33 -6.57 -12.41
C GLU A 195 -12.89 -7.13 -12.52
N GLU A 196 -11.90 -6.25 -12.68
CA GLU A 196 -10.49 -6.61 -12.73
C GLU A 196 -9.86 -6.94 -11.38
N GLU A 197 -10.43 -6.55 -10.24
CA GLU A 197 -9.84 -6.87 -8.93
C GLU A 197 -9.86 -8.38 -8.64
N THR A 198 -8.78 -8.88 -8.03
CA THR A 198 -8.70 -10.27 -7.54
C THR A 198 -8.27 -10.30 -6.08
N LYS A 199 -8.41 -11.46 -5.44
CA LYS A 199 -7.93 -11.68 -4.06
C LYS A 199 -6.44 -11.34 -3.93
N ASP A 200 -5.67 -11.63 -4.96
CA ASP A 200 -4.20 -11.46 -5.01
C ASP A 200 -3.75 -10.03 -5.37
N THR A 201 -4.66 -9.17 -5.85
CA THR A 201 -4.39 -7.73 -6.09
C THR A 201 -5.13 -6.79 -5.14
N ARG A 202 -5.87 -7.33 -4.17
CA ARG A 202 -6.65 -6.54 -3.21
C ARG A 202 -5.74 -5.64 -2.36
N GLY A 203 -5.93 -4.33 -2.46
CA GLY A 203 -5.08 -3.34 -1.78
C GLY A 203 -3.71 -3.11 -2.43
N LEU A 204 -3.45 -3.70 -3.60
CA LEU A 204 -2.25 -3.46 -4.40
C LEU A 204 -2.55 -2.53 -5.57
N PHE A 205 -1.50 -1.86 -6.04
CA PHE A 205 -1.53 -0.89 -7.12
C PHE A 205 -1.16 -1.58 -8.44
N PHE A 206 -2.11 -1.70 -9.38
CA PHE A 206 -1.91 -2.42 -10.64
C PHE A 206 -2.61 -1.81 -11.86
N ILE A 207 -2.01 -2.00 -13.03
CA ILE A 207 -2.60 -1.75 -14.36
C ILE A 207 -2.64 -3.04 -15.19
N VAL A 208 -3.55 -3.08 -16.17
CA VAL A 208 -3.64 -4.14 -17.19
C VAL A 208 -3.30 -3.61 -18.58
N GLU A 209 -3.20 -4.50 -19.56
CA GLU A 209 -2.90 -4.15 -20.95
C GLU A 209 -3.87 -3.10 -21.54
N ALA A 210 -5.15 -3.16 -21.18
CA ALA A 210 -6.17 -2.19 -21.60
C ALA A 210 -5.91 -0.78 -21.05
N ASP A 211 -5.45 -0.65 -19.80
CA ASP A 211 -5.17 0.65 -19.17
C ASP A 211 -4.00 1.37 -19.84
N ILE A 212 -3.00 0.59 -20.28
CA ILE A 212 -1.85 1.11 -21.03
C ILE A 212 -2.34 1.65 -22.38
N LYS A 213 -3.23 0.93 -23.09
CA LYS A 213 -3.81 1.40 -24.37
C LYS A 213 -4.71 2.63 -24.22
N GLU A 214 -5.43 2.74 -23.10
CA GLU A 214 -6.38 3.83 -22.84
C GLU A 214 -5.68 5.14 -22.42
N PHE A 215 -4.65 5.06 -21.57
CA PHE A 215 -4.06 6.22 -20.90
C PHE A 215 -2.66 6.62 -21.41
N THR A 216 -2.07 5.83 -22.31
CA THR A 216 -0.71 6.05 -22.84
C THR A 216 -0.67 5.90 -24.35
N GLN A 217 0.43 6.33 -24.98
CA GLN A 217 0.70 6.03 -26.39
C GLN A 217 1.67 4.85 -26.56
N LEU A 218 1.85 4.04 -25.51
CA LEU A 218 2.84 2.97 -25.44
C LEU A 218 2.40 1.75 -26.24
N LYS A 219 3.25 1.32 -27.19
CA LYS A 219 3.04 0.10 -27.98
C LYS A 219 3.51 -1.13 -27.20
N LEU A 220 2.60 -2.08 -27.01
CA LEU A 220 2.79 -3.31 -26.25
C LEU A 220 3.46 -4.40 -27.11
N ASP A 221 4.61 -4.07 -27.69
CA ASP A 221 5.36 -4.91 -28.61
C ASP A 221 6.38 -5.83 -27.88
N LYS A 222 7.23 -6.53 -28.65
CA LYS A 222 8.29 -7.37 -28.07
C LYS A 222 9.29 -6.56 -27.22
N ARG A 223 9.52 -5.28 -27.54
CA ARG A 223 10.45 -4.39 -26.83
C ARG A 223 9.86 -3.96 -25.49
N PHE A 224 8.56 -3.68 -25.40
CA PHE A 224 7.87 -3.48 -24.13
C PHE A 224 8.02 -4.71 -23.20
N HIS A 225 7.84 -5.92 -23.73
CA HIS A 225 8.05 -7.15 -22.95
C HIS A 225 9.51 -7.35 -22.51
N SER A 226 10.49 -6.96 -23.34
CA SER A 226 11.91 -6.93 -22.92
C SER A 226 12.14 -5.94 -21.78
N ILE A 227 11.52 -4.75 -21.83
CA ILE A 227 11.61 -3.74 -20.77
C ILE A 227 10.93 -4.23 -19.48
N LEU A 228 9.76 -4.87 -19.54
CA LEU A 228 9.10 -5.48 -18.38
C LEU A 228 9.99 -6.52 -17.68
N ASN A 229 10.75 -7.33 -18.42
CA ASN A 229 11.70 -8.27 -17.82
C ASN A 229 12.81 -7.56 -17.03
N ILE A 230 13.28 -6.39 -17.49
CA ILE A 230 14.23 -5.56 -16.74
C ILE A 230 13.56 -4.94 -15.51
N LEU A 231 12.37 -4.35 -15.65
CA LEU A 231 11.63 -3.76 -14.52
C LEU A 231 11.27 -4.79 -13.44
N ARG A 232 11.07 -6.05 -13.82
CA ARG A 232 10.88 -7.19 -12.91
C ARG A 232 12.17 -7.61 -12.21
N HIS A 233 13.32 -7.54 -12.90
CA HIS A 233 14.64 -7.78 -12.30
C HIS A 233 15.01 -6.68 -11.28
N CYS A 234 14.79 -5.41 -11.63
CA CYS A 234 14.95 -4.24 -10.76
C CYS A 234 13.81 -4.07 -9.73
N GLN A 235 12.98 -5.10 -9.54
CA GLN A 235 11.90 -5.19 -8.55
C GLN A 235 10.88 -4.02 -8.57
N ARG A 236 10.68 -3.37 -9.71
CA ARG A 236 9.69 -2.28 -9.90
C ARG A 236 8.29 -2.81 -10.22
N VAL A 237 8.21 -3.90 -10.99
CA VAL A 237 6.95 -4.46 -11.50
C VAL A 237 6.89 -5.97 -11.29
N ARG A 238 5.70 -6.47 -10.91
CA ARG A 238 5.39 -7.90 -10.76
C ARG A 238 4.17 -8.25 -11.60
N GLU A 239 4.23 -9.35 -12.33
CA GLU A 239 3.05 -9.91 -13.00
C GLU A 239 2.22 -10.77 -12.03
N VAL A 240 0.92 -10.51 -11.97
CA VAL A 240 -0.09 -11.41 -11.40
C VAL A 240 -1.00 -11.86 -12.53
N ARG A 241 -1.15 -13.18 -12.73
CA ARG A 241 -1.93 -13.76 -13.84
C ARG A 241 -3.15 -14.49 -13.28
N GLY A 242 -4.35 -14.12 -13.73
CA GLY A 242 -5.60 -14.71 -13.23
C GLY A 242 -6.79 -14.37 -14.12
N SER A 243 -7.72 -15.32 -14.29
CA SER A 243 -8.89 -15.20 -15.16
C SER A 243 -8.56 -14.82 -16.61
N GLY A 244 -7.46 -15.35 -17.15
CA GLY A 244 -6.96 -15.02 -18.50
C GLY A 244 -6.28 -13.65 -18.64
N LEU A 245 -6.28 -12.83 -17.58
CA LEU A 245 -5.78 -11.46 -17.61
C LEU A 245 -4.45 -11.31 -16.84
N VAL A 246 -3.50 -10.57 -17.44
CA VAL A 246 -2.22 -10.20 -16.83
C VAL A 246 -2.35 -8.83 -16.17
N ARG A 247 -1.98 -8.75 -14.89
CA ARG A 247 -1.98 -7.53 -14.06
C ARG A 247 -0.55 -7.18 -13.72
N TYR A 248 -0.12 -5.98 -14.09
CA TYR A 248 1.19 -5.42 -13.78
C TYR A 248 1.09 -4.64 -12.47
N VAL A 249 1.51 -5.28 -11.38
CA VAL A 249 1.50 -4.74 -10.02
C VAL A 249 2.79 -3.96 -9.77
N ILE A 250 2.69 -2.74 -9.24
CA ILE A 250 3.84 -1.93 -8.83
C ILE A 250 4.31 -2.37 -7.43
N CYS A 251 5.58 -2.76 -7.35
CA CYS A 251 6.22 -3.26 -6.13
C CYS A 251 6.70 -2.14 -5.21
#